data_AF-A0A510XT57-F1
#
_entry.id   AF-A0A510XT57-F1
#
_cell.length_a   1.000
_cell.length_b   1.000
_cell.length_c   1.000
_cell.angle_alpha   90.00
_cell.angle_beta   90.00
_cell.angle_gamma   90.00
#
_symmetry.space_group_name_H-M   'P 1'
#
loop_
_entity.id
_entity.type
_entity.pdbx_description
1 polymer ?
#
loop_
_entity_poly.entity_id
_entity_poly.type
_entity_poly.pdbx_seq_one_letter_code
_entity_poly.pdbx_strand_id
1 'polypeptide(L)' 'MKNPILYTARGCKFCPDVKSYAELAGVELDVVRLSESNPHGLRSAPAIEHKGEIYIGIDDCAAFIRRYAKEAA' A
#
# COMPACT_ATOMS: atom_id res chain seq x y z
N MET A 1 0.17 13.97 9.67
CA MET A 1 0.95 13.16 8.70
C MET A 1 -0.02 12.68 7.64
N LYS A 2 0.37 12.61 6.35
CA LYS A 2 -0.49 11.98 5.34
C LYS A 2 -0.43 10.47 5.50
N ASN A 3 -1.57 9.80 5.35
CA ASN A 3 -1.64 8.35 5.39
C ASN A 3 -0.84 7.76 4.22
N PRO A 4 -0.24 6.57 4.37
CA PRO A 4 0.37 5.87 3.25
C PRO A 4 -0.67 5.56 2.17
N ILE A 5 -0.28 5.64 0.90
CA ILE A 5 -1.19 5.43 -0.23
C ILE A 5 -0.99 4.02 -0.78
N LEU A 6 -2.02 3.19 -0.77
CA LEU A 6 -2.06 1.90 -1.45
C LEU A 6 -2.57 2.06 -2.88
N TYR A 7 -1.67 1.88 -3.84
CA TYR A 7 -2.00 1.74 -5.26
C TYR A 7 -2.50 0.33 -5.55
N THR A 8 -3.66 0.25 -6.20
CA THR A 8 -4.34 -0.99 -6.58
C THR A 8 -4.60 -1.05 -8.08
N ALA A 9 -4.82 -2.25 -8.61
CA ALA A 9 -5.21 -2.46 -10.00
C ALA A 9 -6.42 -3.41 -10.09
N ARG A 10 -7.23 -3.26 -11.14
CA ARG A 10 -8.32 -4.21 -11.42
C ARG A 10 -7.74 -5.60 -11.63
N GLY A 11 -8.31 -6.60 -10.94
CA GLY A 11 -7.85 -7.99 -11.04
C GLY A 11 -6.56 -8.31 -10.26
N CYS A 12 -6.04 -7.36 -9.48
CA CYS A 12 -4.91 -7.57 -8.59
C CYS A 12 -5.25 -8.59 -7.50
N LYS A 13 -4.69 -9.80 -7.60
CA LYS A 13 -4.97 -10.91 -6.66
C LYS A 13 -4.51 -10.62 -5.23
N PHE A 14 -3.42 -9.86 -5.07
CA PHE A 14 -2.78 -9.61 -3.77
C PHE A 14 -3.22 -8.29 -3.10
N CYS A 15 -3.95 -7.44 -3.82
CA CYS A 15 -4.42 -6.18 -3.26
C CYS A 15 -5.42 -6.37 -2.09
N PRO A 16 -6.31 -7.37 -2.09
CA PRO A 16 -7.11 -7.71 -0.91
C PRO A 16 -6.25 -8.08 0.30
N ASP A 17 -5.22 -8.90 0.11
CA ASP A 17 -4.35 -9.35 1.21
C ASP A 17 -3.63 -8.17 1.88
N VAL A 18 -3.07 -7.25 1.08
CA VAL A 18 -2.41 -6.04 1.61
C VAL A 18 -3.38 -5.17 2.40
N LYS A 19 -4.64 -5.05 1.96
CA LYS A 19 -5.68 -4.33 2.72
C LYS A 19 -5.97 -5.02 4.05
N SER A 20 -6.13 -6.33 4.05
CA SER A 20 -6.37 -7.10 5.27
C SER A 20 -5.20 -7.00 6.25
N TYR A 21 -3.95 -6.99 5.78
CA TYR A 21 -2.80 -6.78 6.64
C TYR A 21 -2.79 -5.40 7.30
N ALA A 22 -3.18 -4.36 6.55
CA ALA A 22 -3.26 -3.01 7.08
C ALA A 22 -4.37 -2.89 8.15
N GLU A 23 -5.55 -3.44 7.87
CA GLU A 23 -6.68 -3.48 8.80
C GLU A 23 -6.32 -4.21 10.11
N LEU A 24 -5.73 -5.41 10.00
CA LEU A 24 -5.29 -6.18 11.18
C LEU A 24 -4.22 -5.46 12.00
N ALA A 25 -3.41 -4.63 11.36
CA ALA A 25 -2.36 -3.85 12.01
C ALA A 25 -2.86 -2.48 12.52
N GLY A 26 -4.13 -2.12 12.33
CA GLY A 26 -4.67 -0.81 12.68
C GLY A 26 -4.07 0.34 11.85
N VAL A 27 -3.59 0.04 10.64
CA VAL A 27 -2.97 1.01 9.73
C VAL A 27 -3.99 1.50 8.72
N GLU A 28 -4.32 2.79 8.78
CA GLU A 28 -5.12 3.45 7.74
C GLU A 28 -4.30 3.69 6.48
N LEU A 29 -4.86 3.31 5.32
CA LEU A 29 -4.27 3.52 4.00
C LEU A 29 -5.23 4.27 3.10
N ASP A 30 -4.74 5.29 2.40
CA ASP A 30 -5.47 5.92 1.31
C ASP A 30 -5.40 5.00 0.08
N VAL A 31 -6.54 4.63 -0.51
CA VAL A 31 -6.56 3.66 -1.62
C VAL A 31 -6.77 4.38 -2.94
N VAL A 32 -5.87 4.17 -3.89
CA VAL A 32 -5.92 4.73 -5.24
C VAL A 32 -5.85 3.60 -6.26
N ARG A 33 -6.60 3.68 -7.36
CA ARG A 33 -6.40 2.76 -8.50
C ARG A 33 -5.39 3.34 -9.48
N LEU A 34 -4.48 2.52 -9.98
CA LEU A 34 -3.51 2.91 -11.02
C LEU A 34 -4.19 3.46 -12.28
N SER A 35 -5.41 3.02 -12.60
CA SER A 35 -6.20 3.55 -13.72
C SER A 35 -6.73 4.96 -13.50
N GLU A 36 -6.78 5.42 -12.26
CA GLU A 36 -7.28 6.75 -11.87
C GLU A 36 -6.11 7.72 -11.67
N SER A 37 -5.02 7.25 -11.06
CA SER A 37 -3.80 8.04 -10.85
C SER A 37 -2.58 7.13 -10.74
N ASN A 38 -1.54 7.45 -11.52
CA ASN A 38 -0.27 6.72 -11.53
C ASN A 38 0.92 7.67 -11.72
N PRO A 39 1.19 8.57 -10.75
CA PRO A 39 2.23 9.59 -10.88
C PRO A 39 3.64 8.99 -10.99
N HIS A 40 3.83 7.76 -10.52
CA HIS A 40 5.13 7.08 -10.47
C HIS A 40 5.35 6.10 -11.62
N GLY A 41 4.42 5.99 -12.57
CA GLY A 41 4.53 5.06 -13.70
C GLY A 41 4.60 3.58 -13.28
N LEU A 42 3.94 3.23 -12.18
CA LEU A 42 3.87 1.87 -11.64
C LEU A 42 3.29 0.91 -12.69
N ARG A 43 3.96 -0.21 -12.88
CA ARG A 43 3.55 -1.26 -13.84
C ARG A 43 2.76 -2.39 -13.19
N SER A 44 2.75 -2.44 -11.86
CA SER A 44 2.11 -3.49 -11.08
C SER A 44 1.54 -2.92 -9.79
N ALA A 45 0.57 -3.65 -9.25
CA ALA A 45 0.00 -3.47 -7.93
C ALA A 45 -0.02 -4.83 -7.22
N PRO A 46 -0.03 -4.89 -5.87
CA PRO A 46 -0.12 -3.76 -4.93
C PRO A 46 1.19 -2.97 -4.85
N ALA A 47 1.10 -1.68 -4.54
CA ALA A 47 2.24 -0.87 -4.16
C ALA A 47 1.83 0.16 -3.10
N ILE A 48 2.67 0.42 -2.11
CA ILE A 48 2.43 1.46 -1.10
C ILE A 48 3.42 2.60 -1.30
N GLU A 49 2.93 3.83 -1.31
CA GLU A 49 3.75 5.04 -1.21
C GLU A 49 3.66 5.65 0.18
N HIS A 50 4.80 6.02 0.76
CA HIS A 50 4.85 6.81 1.97
C HIS A 50 6.06 7.74 1.97
N LYS A 51 5.84 9.04 2.18
CA LYS A 51 6.91 10.08 2.25
C LYS A 51 7.88 10.06 1.05
N GLY A 52 7.39 9.71 -0.14
CA GLY A 52 8.18 9.65 -1.38
C GLY A 52 8.89 8.32 -1.63
N GLU A 53 8.80 7.36 -0.70
CA GLU A 53 9.26 5.99 -0.91
C GLU A 53 8.14 5.10 -1.45
N ILE A 54 8.49 4.11 -2.27
CA ILE A 54 7.54 3.18 -2.91
C ILE A 54 7.95 1.74 -2.60
N TYR A 55 6.98 0.96 -2.12
CA TYR A 55 7.10 -0.44 -1.76
C TYR A 55 6.21 -1.26 -2.69
N ILE A 56 6.78 -2.12 -3.55
CA ILE A 56 6.04 -2.76 -4.65
C ILE A 56 5.93 -4.27 -4.40
N GLY A 57 4.71 -4.81 -4.51
CA GLY A 57 4.44 -6.23 -4.31
C GLY A 57 4.01 -6.54 -2.88
N ILE A 58 3.45 -7.74 -2.69
CA ILE A 58 2.81 -8.14 -1.44
C ILE A 58 3.78 -8.16 -0.26
N ASP A 59 4.99 -8.69 -0.46
CA ASP A 59 5.98 -8.87 0.61
C ASP A 59 6.50 -7.53 1.13
N ASP A 60 6.84 -6.61 0.22
CA ASP A 60 7.31 -5.27 0.57
C ASP A 60 6.20 -4.44 1.23
N CYS A 61 4.97 -4.52 0.71
CA CYS A 61 3.81 -3.89 1.34
C CYS A 61 3.58 -4.42 2.77
N ALA A 62 3.64 -5.74 2.96
CA ALA A 62 3.45 -6.35 4.26
C ALA A 62 4.57 -5.95 5.24
N ALA A 63 5.82 -5.92 4.77
CA ALA A 63 6.96 -5.49 5.57
C ALA A 63 6.86 -4.00 5.95
N PHE A 64 6.36 -3.14 5.05
CA PHE A 64 6.07 -1.74 5.34
C PHE A 64 4.99 -1.62 6.43
N ILE A 65 3.84 -2.26 6.26
CA ILE A 65 2.72 -2.19 7.21
C ILE A 65 3.17 -2.59 8.63
N ARG A 66 3.91 -3.69 8.75
CA ARG A 66 4.44 -4.15 10.04
C ARG A 66 5.38 -3.15 10.71
N ARG A 67 6.19 -2.42 9.92
CA ARG A 67 7.09 -1.38 10.43
C ARG A 67 6.31 -0.14 10.85
N TYR A 68 5.44 0.33 9.96
CA TYR A 68 4.62 1.52 10.19
C TYR A 68 3.72 1.38 11.43
N ALA A 69 3.08 0.21 11.61
CA ALA A 69 2.26 -0.06 12.79
C ALA A 69 3.04 -0.02 14.11
N LYS A 70 4.30 -0.46 14.11
CA LYS A 70 5.17 -0.42 15.30
C LYS A 70 5.61 1.00 15.67
N GLU A 71 5.78 1.87 14.68
CA GLU A 71 6.16 3.26 14.90
C GLU A 71 4.98 4.12 15.37
N ALA A 72 3.75 3.68 15.11
CA ALA A 72 2.53 4.37 15.51
C ALA A 72 1.99 3.97 16.90
N ALA A 73 2.55 2.92 17.52
CA ALA A 73 2.20 2.41 18.85
C ALA A 73 3.07 3.05 19.95
#